data_AF-A0A955LNS2-F1
#
_entry.id   AF-A0A955LNS2-F1
#
_cell.length_a   1.000
_cell.length_b   1.000
_cell.length_c   1.000
_cell.angle_alpha   90.00
_cell.angle_beta   90.00
_cell.angle_gamma   90.00
#
_symmetry.space_group_name_H-M   'P 1'
#
loop_
_entity.id
_entity.type
_entity.pdbx_description
1 polymer ?
#
loop_
_entity_poly.entity_id
_entity_poly.type
_entity_poly.pdbx_seq_one_letter_code
_entity_poly.pdbx_strand_id
1 'polypeptide(L)'
;MLWVLFAGYVFLILGFVLKSAAILGRQPDDAALHAWTAGGIGIFTIGMMTRVAWGHTGRLMAEPPRSVAGMFALVILSAVVRVFLPLILPESYIIWIAISQILWVLAFGWYLIIYTPVLISPRPDGKAG
;
A
#
# COMPACT_ATOMS: atom_id res chain seq x y z
N MET A 1 11.16 -8.33 -2.73
CA MET A 1 9.87 -7.91 -2.15
C MET A 1 9.98 -7.10 -0.86
N LEU A 2 11.07 -7.18 -0.07
CA LEU A 2 11.17 -6.44 1.20
C LEU A 2 11.09 -4.90 1.06
N TRP A 3 11.49 -4.36 -0.09
CA TRP A 3 11.48 -2.91 -0.34
C TRP A 3 10.12 -2.24 -0.11
N VAL A 4 9.00 -2.94 -0.37
CA VAL A 4 7.66 -2.40 -0.15
C VAL A 4 7.40 -2.16 1.34
N LEU A 5 7.97 -2.99 2.21
CA LEU A 5 7.88 -2.79 3.66
C LEU A 5 8.70 -1.58 4.07
N PHE A 6 9.88 -1.35 3.48
CA PHE A 6 10.64 -0.13 3.74
C PHE A 6 9.85 1.13 3.30
N ALA A 7 9.10 1.08 2.20
CA ALA A 7 8.18 2.15 1.83
C ALA A 7 7.10 2.38 2.90
N GLY A 8 6.48 1.32 3.43
CA GLY A 8 5.55 1.43 4.56
C GLY A 8 6.19 2.07 5.81
N TYR A 9 7.43 1.73 6.13
CA TYR A 9 8.17 2.35 7.24
C TYR A 9 8.43 3.83 7.03
N VAL A 10 8.74 4.25 5.79
CA VAL A 10 8.90 5.67 5.47
C VAL A 10 7.62 6.43 5.78
N PHE A 11 6.45 5.90 5.38
CA PHE A 11 5.17 6.53 5.72
C PHE A 11 4.84 6.50 7.22
N LEU A 12 5.24 5.45 7.94
CA LEU A 12 5.11 5.40 9.40
C LEU A 12 5.87 6.55 10.07
N ILE A 13 7.13 6.76 9.67
CA ILE A 13 7.98 7.85 10.16
C ILE A 13 7.40 9.21 9.75
N LEU A 14 6.99 9.37 8.50
CA LEU A 14 6.36 10.59 8.00
C LEU A 14 5.09 10.93 8.78
N GLY A 15 4.27 9.96 9.16
CA GLY A 15 3.09 10.20 9.98
C GLY A 15 3.43 10.85 11.33
N PHE A 16 4.53 10.47 11.98
CA PHE A 16 4.98 11.15 13.21
C PHE A 16 5.46 12.58 12.96
N VAL A 17 6.17 12.81 11.85
CA VAL A 17 6.59 14.16 11.44
C VAL A 17 5.37 15.04 11.17
N LEU A 18 4.40 14.53 10.41
CA LEU A 18 3.15 15.22 10.09
C LEU A 18 2.30 15.47 11.34
N LYS A 19 2.24 14.51 12.27
CA LYS A 19 1.54 14.70 13.55
C LYS A 19 2.18 15.81 14.38
N SER A 20 3.50 15.83 14.44
CA SER A 20 4.23 16.88 15.16
C SER A 20 3.96 18.26 14.54
N ALA A 21 3.92 18.36 13.21
CA ALA A 21 3.56 19.60 12.51
C ALA A 21 2.11 20.02 12.79
N ALA A 22 1.17 19.08 12.86
CA ALA A 22 -0.23 19.34 13.17
C ALA A 22 -0.42 19.85 14.62
N ILE A 23 0.28 19.26 15.59
CA ILE A 23 0.27 19.73 17.00
C ILE A 23 0.78 21.17 17.11
N LEU A 24 1.71 21.58 16.25
CA LEU A 24 2.22 22.95 16.17
C LEU A 24 1.33 23.89 15.33
N GLY A 25 0.15 23.43 14.89
CA GLY A 25 -0.82 24.23 14.12
C GLY A 25 -0.39 24.51 12.67
N ARG A 26 0.58 23.77 12.12
CA ARG A 26 1.11 24.03 10.76
C ARG A 26 0.30 23.40 9.63
N GLN A 27 -0.54 22.43 9.94
CA GLN A 27 -1.38 21.72 8.98
C GLN A 27 -2.50 20.96 9.71
N PRO A 28 -3.54 20.49 8.99
CA PRO A 28 -4.56 19.63 9.56
C PRO A 28 -4.01 18.27 10.01
N ASP A 29 -4.68 17.63 10.97
CA ASP A 29 -4.26 16.34 11.55
C ASP A 29 -4.50 15.14 10.62
N ASP A 30 -5.38 15.30 9.61
CA ASP A 30 -5.81 14.22 8.73
C ASP A 30 -4.65 13.64 7.89
N ALA A 31 -3.68 14.47 7.49
CA ALA A 31 -2.51 14.01 6.74
C ALA A 31 -1.67 12.99 7.54
N ALA A 32 -1.51 13.20 8.85
CA ALA A 32 -0.77 12.27 9.70
C ALA A 32 -1.50 10.91 9.81
N LEU A 33 -2.81 10.96 10.00
CA LEU A 33 -3.66 9.77 10.03
C LEU A 33 -3.52 8.95 8.75
N HIS A 34 -3.56 9.59 7.59
CA HIS A 34 -3.47 8.91 6.30
C HIS A 34 -2.05 8.43 5.96
N ALA A 35 -1.02 9.12 6.44
CA ALA A 35 0.34 8.63 6.35
C ALA A 35 0.50 7.31 7.13
N TRP A 36 -0.01 7.22 8.36
CA TRP A 36 0.04 5.98 9.13
C TRP A 36 -0.85 4.87 8.55
N THR A 37 -2.09 5.20 8.18
CA THR A 37 -3.08 4.21 7.78
C THR A 37 -2.92 3.78 6.33
N ALA A 38 -3.05 4.70 5.37
CA ALA A 38 -2.92 4.38 3.95
C ALA A 38 -1.47 4.07 3.57
N GLY A 39 -0.52 4.92 4.01
CA GLY A 39 0.89 4.76 3.70
C GLY A 39 1.61 3.69 4.53
N GLY A 40 1.40 3.65 5.85
CA GLY A 40 2.04 2.66 6.71
C GLY A 40 1.33 1.31 6.62
N ILE A 41 0.19 1.20 7.30
CA ILE A 41 -0.57 -0.05 7.46
C ILE A 41 -0.98 -0.62 6.10
N GLY A 42 -1.46 0.22 5.18
CA GLY A 42 -1.86 -0.20 3.83
C GLY A 42 -0.76 -0.88 3.04
N ILE A 43 0.39 -0.21 2.91
CA ILE A 43 1.54 -0.71 2.17
C ILE A 43 2.14 -1.94 2.86
N PHE A 44 2.24 -1.94 4.20
CA PHE A 44 2.65 -3.13 4.94
C PHE A 44 1.73 -4.31 4.67
N THR A 45 0.42 -4.09 4.72
CA THR A 45 -0.59 -5.13 4.57
C THR A 45 -0.47 -5.81 3.21
N ILE A 46 -0.52 -5.05 2.12
CA ILE A 46 -0.43 -5.63 0.78
C ILE A 46 0.94 -6.29 0.51
N GLY A 47 2.02 -5.71 1.04
CA GLY A 47 3.36 -6.30 0.99
C GLY A 47 3.47 -7.63 1.72
N MET A 48 2.93 -7.70 2.94
CA MET A 48 2.90 -8.92 3.75
C MET A 48 1.96 -9.97 3.16
N MET A 49 0.76 -9.59 2.72
CA MET A 49 -0.19 -10.49 2.05
C MET A 49 0.43 -11.13 0.80
N THR A 50 1.10 -10.33 -0.03
CA THR A 50 1.84 -10.80 -1.21
C THR A 50 2.88 -11.84 -0.82
N ARG A 51 3.69 -11.56 0.21
CA ARG A 51 4.74 -12.46 0.67
C ARG A 51 4.16 -13.74 1.26
N VAL A 52 3.21 -13.64 2.18
CA VAL A 52 2.57 -14.78 2.85
C VAL A 52 1.91 -15.70 1.82
N ALA A 53 1.19 -15.14 0.84
CA ALA A 53 0.54 -15.92 -0.21
C ALA A 53 1.54 -16.77 -1.01
N TRP A 54 2.69 -16.23 -1.43
CA TRP A 54 3.70 -17.03 -2.13
C TRP A 54 4.39 -18.04 -1.20
N GLY A 55 4.80 -17.60 -0.02
CA GLY A 55 5.58 -18.44 0.91
C GLY A 55 4.82 -19.65 1.44
N HIS A 56 3.54 -19.48 1.77
CA HIS A 56 2.74 -20.56 2.37
C HIS A 56 2.04 -21.45 1.34
N THR A 57 1.89 -21.01 0.10
CA THR A 57 1.30 -21.84 -0.98
C THR A 57 2.34 -22.65 -1.76
N GLY A 58 3.57 -22.79 -1.25
CA GLY A 58 4.62 -23.61 -1.85
C GLY A 58 5.16 -23.08 -3.18
N ARG A 59 4.88 -21.81 -3.51
CA ARG A 59 5.34 -21.18 -4.75
C ARG A 59 6.60 -20.35 -4.52
N LEU A 60 7.54 -20.38 -5.46
CA LEU A 60 8.84 -19.73 -5.31
C LEU A 60 8.71 -18.20 -5.30
N MET A 61 9.19 -17.56 -4.23
CA MET A 61 9.27 -16.09 -4.11
C MET A 61 10.29 -15.43 -5.04
N ALA A 62 11.19 -16.22 -5.65
CA ALA A 62 12.30 -15.70 -6.47
C ALA A 62 11.84 -15.14 -7.82
N GLU A 63 10.64 -15.51 -8.28
CA GLU A 63 10.06 -15.06 -9.55
C GLU A 63 8.67 -14.45 -9.36
N PRO A 64 8.55 -13.35 -8.59
CA PRO A 64 7.27 -12.68 -8.53
C PRO A 64 6.94 -12.10 -9.91
N PRO A 65 5.68 -12.22 -10.37
CA PRO A 65 5.26 -11.61 -11.62
C PRO A 65 5.65 -10.13 -11.67
N ARG A 66 6.18 -9.66 -12.81
CA ARG A 66 6.52 -8.23 -13.00
C ARG A 66 5.34 -7.30 -12.67
N SER A 67 4.11 -7.81 -12.80
CA SER A 67 2.87 -7.11 -12.44
C SER A 67 2.76 -6.73 -10.96
N VAL A 68 3.42 -7.43 -10.04
CA VAL A 68 3.39 -7.11 -8.58
C VAL A 68 4.02 -5.74 -8.31
N ALA A 69 5.05 -5.35 -9.07
CA ALA A 69 5.67 -4.03 -8.92
C ALA A 69 4.69 -2.90 -9.27
N GLY A 70 3.86 -3.08 -10.31
CA GLY A 70 2.83 -2.12 -10.70
C GLY A 70 1.77 -1.94 -9.61
N MET A 71 1.33 -3.04 -9.01
CA MET A 71 0.41 -3.01 -7.87
C MET A 71 0.99 -2.24 -6.68
N PHE A 72 2.26 -2.47 -6.33
CA PHE A 72 2.92 -1.71 -5.26
C PHE A 72 3.10 -0.24 -5.61
N ALA A 73 3.41 0.08 -6.87
CA ALA A 73 3.48 1.46 -7.32
C ALA A 73 2.12 2.18 -7.16
N LEU A 74 1.01 1.51 -7.50
CA LEU A 74 -0.34 2.08 -7.37
C LEU A 74 -0.71 2.39 -5.92
N VAL A 75 -0.47 1.47 -4.97
CA VAL A 75 -0.80 1.71 -3.55
C VAL A 75 0.11 2.79 -2.95
N ILE A 76 1.39 2.84 -3.34
CA ILE A 76 2.31 3.89 -2.90
C ILE A 76 1.87 5.24 -3.45
N LEU A 77 1.52 5.30 -4.75
CA LEU A 77 1.03 6.53 -5.37
C LEU A 77 -0.29 6.99 -4.75
N SER A 78 -1.19 6.05 -4.44
CA SER A 78 -2.43 6.35 -3.70
C SER A 78 -2.14 7.03 -2.36
N ALA A 79 -1.18 6.51 -1.58
CA ALA A 79 -0.79 7.09 -0.30
C ALA A 79 -0.10 8.45 -0.48
N VAL A 80 0.80 8.61 -1.45
CA VAL A 80 1.44 9.90 -1.78
C VAL A 80 0.37 10.94 -2.12
N VAL A 81 -0.56 10.60 -3.02
CA VAL A 81 -1.63 11.51 -3.42
C VAL A 81 -2.52 11.85 -2.23
N ARG A 82 -2.88 10.87 -1.38
CA ARG A 82 -3.74 11.10 -0.22
C ARG A 82 -3.14 12.06 0.78
N VAL A 83 -1.83 11.95 1.02
CA VAL A 83 -1.14 12.65 2.09
C VAL A 83 -0.66 14.02 1.63
N PHE A 84 -0.05 14.13 0.46
CA PHE A 84 0.68 15.34 0.09
C PHE A 84 -0.13 16.31 -0.79
N LEU A 85 -0.94 15.81 -1.74
CA LEU A 85 -1.61 16.73 -2.67
C LEU A 85 -2.69 17.60 -2.02
N PRO A 86 -3.53 17.08 -1.09
CA PRO A 86 -4.42 17.92 -0.30
C PRO A 86 -3.71 19.02 0.51
N LEU A 87 -2.48 18.78 0.95
CA LEU A 87 -1.69 19.76 1.71
C LEU A 87 -1.10 20.85 0.81
N ILE A 88 -0.64 20.49 -0.39
CA ILE A 88 0.05 21.40 -1.32
C ILE A 88 -0.95 22.18 -2.18
N LEU A 89 -2.05 21.52 -2.60
CA LEU A 89 -3.05 22.05 -3.53
C LEU A 89 -4.48 21.85 -2.95
N PRO A 90 -4.85 22.57 -1.88
CA PRO A 90 -6.09 22.33 -1.14
C PRO A 90 -7.36 22.68 -1.93
N GLU A 91 -7.28 23.57 -2.91
CA GLU A 91 -8.38 23.98 -3.79
C GLU A 91 -9.09 22.78 -4.46
N SER A 92 -8.34 21.74 -4.78
CA SER A 92 -8.83 20.53 -5.47
C SER A 92 -9.00 19.33 -4.52
N TYR A 93 -9.27 19.57 -3.22
CA TYR A 93 -9.31 18.54 -2.17
C TYR A 93 -10.06 17.27 -2.61
N ILE A 94 -11.32 17.41 -3.00
CA ILE A 94 -12.20 16.29 -3.38
C ILE A 94 -11.63 15.48 -4.55
N ILE A 95 -11.02 16.14 -5.53
CA ILE A 95 -10.41 15.48 -6.69
C ILE A 95 -9.22 14.62 -6.24
N TRP A 96 -8.37 15.13 -5.34
CA TRP A 96 -7.25 14.36 -4.81
C TRP A 96 -7.69 13.14 -4.00
N ILE A 97 -8.78 13.25 -3.24
CA ILE A 97 -9.36 12.08 -2.56
C ILE A 97 -9.80 11.04 -3.58
N ALA A 98 -10.56 11.46 -4.60
CA ALA A 98 -11.09 10.55 -5.61
C ALA A 98 -9.95 9.83 -6.37
N ILE A 99 -8.91 10.56 -6.77
CA ILE A 99 -7.73 9.97 -7.43
C ILE A 99 -7.04 8.96 -6.51
N SER A 100 -6.80 9.32 -5.24
CA SER A 100 -6.20 8.41 -4.28
C SER A 100 -7.03 7.13 -4.08
N GLN A 101 -8.35 7.27 -3.96
CA GLN A 101 -9.28 6.15 -3.83
C GLN A 101 -9.25 5.23 -5.04
N ILE A 102 -9.28 5.79 -6.26
CA ILE A 102 -9.21 5.01 -7.50
C ILE A 102 -7.90 4.23 -7.56
N LEU A 103 -6.76 4.88 -7.28
CA LEU A 103 -5.46 4.21 -7.24
C LEU A 103 -5.42 3.06 -6.22
N TRP A 104 -6.02 3.26 -5.05
CA TRP A 104 -6.13 2.24 -4.01
C TRP A 104 -6.96 1.05 -4.47
N VAL A 105 -8.15 1.29 -5.00
CA VAL A 105 -9.06 0.25 -5.51
C VAL A 105 -8.40 -0.52 -6.63
N LEU A 106 -7.69 0.15 -7.54
CA LEU A 106 -6.94 -0.50 -8.61
C LEU A 106 -5.83 -1.39 -8.06
N ALA A 107 -5.07 -0.94 -7.05
CA ALA A 107 -4.01 -1.74 -6.44
C ALA A 107 -4.56 -3.02 -5.78
N PHE A 108 -5.60 -2.90 -4.94
CA PHE A 108 -6.18 -4.06 -4.26
C PHE A 108 -7.01 -4.93 -5.20
N GLY A 109 -7.70 -4.36 -6.19
CA GLY A 109 -8.36 -5.12 -7.25
C GLY A 109 -7.36 -5.94 -8.06
N TRP A 110 -6.20 -5.37 -8.39
CA TRP A 110 -5.12 -6.10 -9.06
C TRP A 110 -4.56 -7.22 -8.17
N TYR A 111 -4.39 -6.96 -6.87
CA TYR A 111 -4.04 -8.02 -5.91
C TYR A 111 -5.03 -9.18 -5.98
N LEU A 112 -6.33 -8.92 -5.89
CA LEU A 112 -7.35 -9.95 -5.94
C LEU A 112 -7.27 -10.77 -7.24
N ILE A 113 -7.11 -10.13 -8.39
CA ILE A 113 -7.01 -10.82 -9.69
C ILE A 113 -5.81 -11.77 -9.74
N ILE A 114 -4.65 -11.34 -9.25
CA ILE A 114 -3.42 -12.16 -9.29
C ILE A 114 -3.42 -13.24 -8.21
N TYR A 115 -3.83 -12.89 -6.99
CA TYR A 115 -3.59 -13.73 -5.81
C TYR A 115 -4.75 -14.65 -5.47
N THR A 116 -5.98 -14.38 -5.93
CA THR A 116 -7.10 -15.32 -5.77
C THR A 116 -6.77 -16.71 -6.35
N PRO A 117 -6.34 -16.86 -7.62
CA PRO A 117 -5.97 -18.18 -8.15
C PRO A 117 -4.79 -18.80 -7.41
N VAL A 118 -3.83 -18.01 -6.93
CA VAL A 118 -2.70 -18.51 -6.11
C VAL A 118 -3.18 -19.13 -4.81
N LEU A 119 -4.15 -18.48 -4.14
CA LEU A 119 -4.64 -18.90 -2.83
C LEU A 119 -5.61 -20.09 -2.89
N ILE A 120 -6.37 -20.24 -3.99
CA ILE A 120 -7.34 -21.33 -4.13
C ILE A 120 -6.82 -22.54 -4.91
N SER A 121 -5.72 -22.38 -5.66
CA SER A 121 -5.15 -23.49 -6.43
C SER A 121 -4.26 -24.36 -5.55
N PRO A 122 -4.28 -25.70 -5.74
CA PRO A 122 -3.41 -26.62 -5.03
C PRO A 122 -1.95 -26.19 -5.09
N ARG A 123 -1.22 -26.49 -4.02
CA ARG A 123 0.21 -26.21 -3.94
C ARG A 123 0.96 -27.02 -5.01
N PRO A 124 1.87 -26.38 -5.78
CA PRO A 124 2.67 -27.12 -6.77
C PRO A 124 3.62 -28.17 -6.16
N ASP A 125 3.93 -28.05 -4.87
CA ASP A 125 4.81 -28.98 -4.15
C ASP A 125 4.10 -30.23 -3.59
N GLY A 126 2.77 -30.34 -3.78
CA GLY A 126 1.97 -31.49 -3.36
C GLY A 126 1.82 -31.67 -1.84
N LYS A 127 2.28 -30.71 -1.04
CA LYS A 127 2.14 -30.76 0.43
C LYS A 127 0.76 -30.28 0.86
N ALA A 128 0.39 -30.57 2.11
CA ALA A 128 -0.83 -30.03 2.71
C ALA A 128 -0.78 -28.49 2.78
N GLY A 129 -1.88 -27.85 2.41
CA GLY A 129 -2.08 -26.39 2.46
C GLY A 129 -2.73 -25.84 1.21
#